data_AF-A0A0G1UTH1-F1
#
_entry.id   AF-A0A0G1UTH1-F1
#
_cell.length_a   1.000
_cell.length_b   1.000
_cell.length_c   1.000
_cell.angle_alpha   90.00
_cell.angle_beta   90.00
_cell.angle_gamma   90.00
#
_symmetry.space_group_name_H-M   'P 1'
#
loop_
_entity.id
_entity.type
_entity.pdbx_description
1 polymer ?
#
loop_
_entity_poly.entity_id
_entity_poly.type
_entity_poly.pdbx_seq_one_letter_code
_entity_poly.pdbx_strand_id
1 'polypeptide(L)'
;MANPFEFSNNSLDRTFSNEEKQRLTALLERYAATAPTPQDFVFSYDRETVRKDTTELTNKKAGFTQTPQEQEIYFYSKVLELIIDNFSDVWLPGVLCRVSEYDDIKNGTDTLLEARSSQNNQVLRLLLDITSGVEDAIHKLRDNLNYLERGKLQKVKYYSSELGAIDKGQSYLKVIVGADHKQIVVLGRQLLLYEQSVAEIKKMHKSKTPVPQSLLEKKERAFKNIEGHDLGANLIVEIHRQVEIAIDIFTQLPKSIRPDAAAEKLAELREWLKLFSEKEKVLTPTKDKDYQNLVHERLMLELQ
;
A
#
# COMPACT_ATOMS: atom_id res chain seq x y z
N MET A 1 0.19 -37.45 -8.01
CA MET A 1 -0.39 -36.09 -7.98
C MET A 1 0.59 -35.22 -7.22
N ALA A 2 1.29 -34.31 -7.91
CA ALA A 2 2.30 -33.45 -7.30
C ALA A 2 1.62 -32.30 -6.55
N ASN A 3 2.10 -32.00 -5.34
CA ASN A 3 1.62 -30.92 -4.50
C ASN A 3 1.95 -29.57 -5.19
N PRO A 4 0.96 -28.73 -5.53
CA PRO A 4 1.21 -27.49 -6.28
C PRO A 4 1.90 -26.38 -5.46
N PHE A 5 2.24 -26.62 -4.19
CA PHE A 5 2.82 -25.65 -3.26
C PHE A 5 4.23 -26.01 -2.76
N GLU A 6 4.95 -26.93 -3.41
CA GLU A 6 6.37 -27.14 -3.10
C GLU A 6 7.23 -26.04 -3.71
N PHE A 7 7.32 -24.90 -3.01
CA PHE A 7 8.54 -24.11 -3.07
C PHE A 7 9.63 -24.94 -2.39
N SER A 8 10.60 -25.43 -3.18
CA SER A 8 11.78 -26.05 -2.61
C SER A 8 12.49 -25.00 -1.76
N ASN A 9 12.47 -25.19 -0.44
CA ASN A 9 13.15 -24.38 0.58
C ASN A 9 14.69 -24.38 0.46
N ASN A 10 15.24 -24.79 -0.68
CA ASN A 10 16.67 -24.86 -0.92
C ASN A 10 17.07 -23.78 -1.94
N SER A 11 17.72 -22.74 -1.39
CA SER A 11 18.47 -21.65 -2.05
C SER A 11 17.72 -20.63 -2.91
N LEU A 12 16.56 -20.13 -2.48
CA LEU A 12 16.06 -18.86 -3.02
C LEU A 12 16.96 -17.72 -2.52
N ASP A 13 17.78 -17.18 -3.43
CA ASP A 13 18.49 -15.92 -3.24
C ASP A 13 17.52 -14.90 -2.66
N ARG A 14 17.91 -14.34 -1.50
CA ARG A 14 17.13 -13.36 -0.73
C ARG A 14 17.19 -11.97 -1.34
N THR A 15 17.89 -11.82 -2.45
CA THR A 15 18.05 -10.58 -3.19
C THR A 15 17.65 -10.77 -4.65
N PHE A 16 17.33 -9.65 -5.30
CA PHE A 16 17.16 -9.60 -6.74
C PHE A 16 18.52 -9.61 -7.44
N SER A 17 18.64 -10.37 -8.52
CA SER A 17 19.77 -10.28 -9.44
C SER A 17 19.83 -8.88 -10.09
N ASN A 18 20.98 -8.50 -10.65
CA ASN A 18 21.12 -7.21 -11.34
C ASN A 18 20.13 -7.06 -12.51
N GLU A 19 19.87 -8.15 -13.23
CA GLU A 19 18.91 -8.20 -14.33
C GLU A 19 17.47 -8.03 -13.82
N GLU A 20 17.12 -8.67 -12.69
CA GLU A 20 15.83 -8.50 -12.02
C GLU A 20 15.66 -7.05 -11.55
N LYS A 21 16.68 -6.46 -10.90
CA LYS A 21 16.68 -5.06 -10.47
C LYS A 21 16.46 -4.12 -11.64
N GLN A 22 17.17 -4.29 -12.75
CA GLN A 22 17.01 -3.43 -13.93
C GLN A 22 15.58 -3.49 -14.49
N ARG A 23 14.99 -4.68 -14.58
CA ARG A 23 13.61 -4.86 -15.07
C ARG A 23 12.58 -4.26 -14.13
N LEU A 24 12.77 -4.41 -12.82
CA LEU A 24 11.92 -3.80 -11.80
C LEU A 24 12.04 -2.28 -11.82
N THR A 25 13.25 -1.72 -11.94
CA THR A 25 13.43 -0.26 -12.08
C THR A 25 12.65 0.28 -13.28
N ALA A 26 12.70 -0.38 -14.43
CA ALA A 26 11.92 0.03 -15.61
C ALA A 26 10.39 -0.05 -15.38
N LEU A 27 9.92 -0.98 -14.55
CA LEU A 27 8.52 -1.04 -14.12
C LEU A 27 8.18 0.12 -13.17
N LEU A 28 9.05 0.40 -12.19
CA LEU A 28 8.89 1.48 -11.22
C LEU A 28 8.91 2.85 -11.89
N GLU A 29 9.75 3.08 -12.90
CA GLU A 29 9.75 4.33 -13.67
C GLU A 29 8.43 4.56 -14.39
N ARG A 30 7.88 3.51 -15.03
CA ARG A 30 6.56 3.59 -15.68
C ARG A 30 5.45 3.83 -14.67
N TYR A 31 5.54 3.18 -13.51
CA TYR A 31 4.60 3.33 -12.42
C TYR A 31 4.62 4.77 -11.85
N ALA A 32 5.80 5.31 -11.56
CA ALA A 32 5.98 6.67 -11.08
C ALA A 32 5.44 7.72 -12.08
N ALA A 33 5.58 7.47 -13.39
CA ALA A 33 5.06 8.35 -14.43
C ALA A 33 3.51 8.45 -14.48
N THR A 34 2.79 7.57 -13.79
CA THR A 34 1.32 7.62 -13.67
C THR A 34 0.82 8.42 -12.47
N ALA A 35 1.71 8.76 -11.53
CA ALA A 35 1.34 9.52 -10.35
C ALA A 35 0.94 10.96 -10.73
N PRO A 36 -0.09 11.52 -10.09
CA PRO A 36 -0.50 12.88 -10.37
C PRO A 36 0.57 13.87 -9.85
N THR A 37 0.70 15.00 -10.53
CA THR A 37 1.62 16.08 -10.15
C THR A 37 0.83 17.25 -9.55
N PRO A 38 1.45 18.11 -8.71
CA PRO A 38 0.77 19.31 -8.22
C PRO A 38 0.16 20.18 -9.33
N GLN A 39 0.75 20.15 -10.52
CA GLN A 39 0.30 20.91 -11.69
C GLN A 39 -1.07 20.44 -12.22
N ASP A 40 -1.43 19.18 -12.01
CA ASP A 40 -2.73 18.62 -12.40
C ASP A 40 -3.90 19.21 -11.58
N PHE A 41 -3.58 19.91 -10.49
CA PHE A 41 -4.57 20.46 -9.55
C PHE A 41 -4.63 21.99 -9.55
N VAL A 42 -4.12 22.68 -10.58
CA VAL A 42 -4.16 24.16 -10.67
C VAL A 42 -5.58 24.76 -10.74
N PHE A 43 -6.61 23.94 -10.98
CA PHE A 43 -8.02 24.36 -10.87
C PHE A 43 -8.56 24.16 -9.45
N SER A 44 -7.99 23.22 -8.69
CA SER A 44 -8.32 22.95 -7.30
C SER A 44 -7.47 23.80 -6.35
N TYR A 45 -6.27 24.21 -6.69
CA TYR A 45 -5.44 25.09 -5.85
C TYR A 45 -5.02 26.31 -6.66
N ASP A 46 -4.90 27.46 -6.01
CA ASP A 46 -4.39 28.64 -6.69
C ASP A 46 -2.95 28.40 -7.18
N ARG A 47 -2.58 29.07 -8.27
CA ARG A 47 -1.28 28.86 -8.92
C ARG A 47 -0.10 29.15 -7.99
N GLU A 48 -0.26 30.08 -7.05
CA GLU A 48 0.81 30.42 -6.12
C GLU A 48 1.02 29.31 -5.08
N THR A 49 -0.05 28.68 -4.59
CA THR A 49 0.03 27.48 -3.75
C THR A 49 0.74 26.35 -4.49
N VAL A 50 0.33 26.04 -5.73
CA VAL A 50 0.98 24.98 -6.52
C VAL A 50 2.46 25.29 -6.75
N ARG A 51 2.81 26.53 -7.08
CA ARG A 51 4.21 26.95 -7.28
C ARG A 51 5.05 26.80 -6.01
N LYS A 52 4.50 27.18 -4.84
CA LYS A 52 5.17 27.03 -3.54
C LYS A 52 5.40 25.56 -3.22
N ASP A 53 4.39 24.72 -3.38
CA ASP A 53 4.48 23.29 -3.11
C ASP A 53 5.51 22.61 -4.03
N THR A 54 5.52 22.94 -5.32
CA THR A 54 6.55 22.45 -6.27
C THR A 54 7.96 22.89 -5.86
N THR A 55 8.12 24.14 -5.42
CA THR A 55 9.43 24.65 -4.95
C THR A 55 9.87 23.92 -3.67
N GLU A 56 8.96 23.70 -2.74
CA GLU A 56 9.23 22.95 -1.51
C GLU A 56 9.66 21.51 -1.80
N LEU A 57 8.99 20.84 -2.74
CA LEU A 57 9.35 19.50 -3.19
C LEU A 57 10.79 19.46 -3.73
N THR A 58 11.14 20.41 -4.61
CA THR A 58 12.51 20.51 -5.15
C THR A 58 13.55 20.71 -4.05
N ASN A 59 13.27 21.58 -3.07
CA ASN A 59 14.19 21.84 -1.96
C ASN A 59 14.36 20.62 -1.07
N LYS A 60 13.27 19.89 -0.76
CA LYS A 60 13.35 18.65 0.00
C LYS A 60 14.19 17.60 -0.72
N LYS A 61 13.95 17.40 -2.02
CA LYS A 61 14.73 16.46 -2.86
C LYS A 61 16.23 16.75 -2.84
N ALA A 62 16.62 18.02 -2.94
CA ALA A 62 18.02 18.43 -2.92
C ALA A 62 18.72 18.11 -1.58
N GLY A 63 17.98 17.95 -0.49
CA GLY A 63 18.51 17.61 0.83
C GLY A 63 18.62 16.12 1.13
N PHE A 64 18.05 15.23 0.29
CA PHE A 64 18.13 13.79 0.52
C PHE A 64 19.51 13.25 0.12
N THR A 65 20.31 12.89 1.12
CA THR A 65 21.46 12.00 0.93
C THR A 65 21.07 10.64 1.48
N GLN A 66 20.85 9.67 0.60
CA GLN A 66 20.51 8.31 1.00
C GLN A 66 21.79 7.47 1.06
N THR A 67 22.02 6.84 2.20
CA THR A 67 22.98 5.75 2.37
C THR A 67 22.62 4.57 1.47
N PRO A 68 23.56 3.66 1.15
CA PRO A 68 23.26 2.46 0.36
C PRO A 68 22.13 1.61 0.95
N GLN A 69 22.04 1.53 2.28
CA GLN A 69 20.98 0.80 2.98
C GLN A 69 19.60 1.46 2.76
N GLU A 70 19.52 2.80 2.87
CA GLU A 70 18.28 3.54 2.63
C GLU A 70 17.83 3.43 1.16
N GLN A 71 18.77 3.41 0.22
CA GLN A 71 18.45 3.18 -1.20
C GLN A 71 17.89 1.77 -1.44
N GLU A 72 18.43 0.77 -0.75
CA GLU A 72 17.94 -0.60 -0.83
C GLU A 72 16.53 -0.72 -0.23
N ILE A 73 16.30 -0.20 0.97
CA ILE A 73 14.97 -0.15 1.60
C ILE A 73 13.97 0.58 0.71
N TYR A 74 14.37 1.73 0.14
CA TYR A 74 13.52 2.48 -0.78
C TYR A 74 13.15 1.64 -2.01
N PHE A 75 14.11 0.97 -2.63
CA PHE A 75 13.87 0.10 -3.78
C PHE A 75 12.87 -1.02 -3.45
N TYR A 76 13.07 -1.76 -2.36
CA TYR A 76 12.16 -2.84 -1.96
C TYR A 76 10.77 -2.30 -1.60
N SER A 77 10.69 -1.14 -0.93
CA SER A 77 9.41 -0.50 -0.59
C SER A 77 8.63 -0.11 -1.85
N LYS A 78 9.30 0.44 -2.86
CA LYS A 78 8.66 0.79 -4.15
C LYS A 78 8.27 -0.45 -4.96
N VAL A 79 9.03 -1.54 -4.88
CA VAL A 79 8.61 -2.84 -5.47
C VAL A 79 7.35 -3.36 -4.76
N LEU A 80 7.29 -3.29 -3.43
CA LEU A 80 6.10 -3.68 -2.66
C LEU A 80 4.89 -2.81 -3.00
N GLU A 81 5.06 -1.49 -3.12
CA GLU A 81 4.02 -0.56 -3.56
C GLU A 81 3.46 -0.97 -4.92
N LEU A 82 4.32 -1.24 -5.91
CA LEU A 82 3.91 -1.69 -7.24
C LEU A 82 3.16 -3.05 -7.21
N ILE A 83 3.57 -3.97 -6.34
CA ILE A 83 2.89 -5.26 -6.17
C ILE A 83 1.51 -5.04 -5.57
N ILE A 84 1.40 -4.24 -4.51
CA ILE A 84 0.13 -3.96 -3.85
C ILE A 84 -0.83 -3.24 -4.82
N ASP A 85 -0.33 -2.28 -5.60
CA ASP A 85 -1.12 -1.55 -6.60
C ASP A 85 -1.76 -2.48 -7.64
N ASN A 86 -0.94 -3.33 -8.28
CA ASN A 86 -1.38 -4.23 -9.34
C ASN A 86 -2.32 -5.36 -8.88
N PHE A 87 -2.35 -5.66 -7.58
CA PHE A 87 -3.11 -6.78 -7.02
C PHE A 87 -4.07 -6.37 -5.89
N SER A 88 -4.28 -5.06 -5.73
CA SER A 88 -5.13 -4.50 -4.68
C SER A 88 -6.57 -4.98 -4.75
N ASP A 89 -7.16 -5.10 -5.94
CA ASP A 89 -8.54 -5.59 -6.12
C ASP A 89 -8.76 -6.98 -5.49
N VAL A 90 -7.71 -7.82 -5.51
CA VAL A 90 -7.74 -9.15 -4.91
C VAL A 90 -7.63 -9.04 -3.39
N TRP A 91 -6.71 -8.24 -2.87
CA TRP A 91 -6.35 -8.25 -1.45
C TRP A 91 -7.15 -7.28 -0.58
N LEU A 92 -7.61 -6.16 -1.12
CA LEU A 92 -8.23 -5.06 -0.38
C LEU A 92 -9.72 -4.90 -0.77
N PRO A 93 -10.56 -4.33 0.10
CA PRO A 93 -11.98 -4.14 -0.15
C PRO A 93 -12.30 -2.84 -0.94
N GLY A 94 -11.34 -2.35 -1.72
CA GLY A 94 -11.43 -1.06 -2.39
C GLY A 94 -10.36 -0.91 -3.47
N VAL A 95 -10.28 0.29 -4.04
CA VAL A 95 -9.35 0.64 -5.12
C VAL A 95 -8.23 1.51 -4.59
N LEU A 96 -7.01 1.32 -5.10
CA LEU A 96 -5.88 2.18 -4.77
C LEU A 96 -5.81 3.38 -5.71
N CYS A 97 -5.49 4.51 -5.11
CA CYS A 97 -5.41 5.81 -5.74
C CYS A 97 -3.98 6.33 -5.59
N ARG A 98 -3.37 6.72 -6.72
CA ARG A 98 -2.03 7.27 -6.73
C ARG A 98 -2.03 8.64 -6.06
N VAL A 99 -1.05 8.85 -5.19
CA VAL A 99 -0.75 10.15 -4.59
C VAL A 99 0.44 10.77 -5.29
N SER A 100 0.53 12.10 -5.23
CA SER A 100 1.66 12.80 -5.82
C SER A 100 2.93 12.54 -5.02
N GLU A 101 4.06 12.69 -5.69
CA GLU A 101 5.37 12.68 -5.05
C GLU A 101 5.53 13.79 -3.99
N TYR A 102 4.77 14.90 -4.11
CA TYR A 102 4.72 15.91 -3.07
C TYR A 102 4.18 15.30 -1.77
N ASP A 103 3.09 14.54 -1.82
CA ASP A 103 2.49 13.93 -0.63
C ASP A 103 3.33 12.75 -0.11
N ASP A 104 3.97 11.98 -0.98
CA ASP A 104 4.96 10.97 -0.60
C ASP A 104 6.08 11.61 0.25
N ILE A 105 6.76 12.62 -0.29
CA ILE A 105 7.93 13.24 0.36
C ILE A 105 7.57 14.20 1.50
N LYS A 106 6.43 14.90 1.41
CA LYS A 106 6.02 15.88 2.42
C LYS A 106 5.24 15.24 3.56
N ASN A 107 4.32 14.37 3.22
CA ASN A 107 3.30 13.84 4.12
C ASN A 107 3.52 12.35 4.45
N GLY A 108 4.49 11.68 3.81
CA GLY A 108 4.83 10.29 4.10
C GLY A 108 3.65 9.38 3.79
N THR A 109 3.11 9.51 2.58
CA THR A 109 1.94 8.76 2.09
C THR A 109 2.27 8.24 0.71
N ASP A 110 2.32 6.92 0.52
CA ASP A 110 2.67 6.30 -0.76
C ASP A 110 1.44 6.08 -1.64
N THR A 111 0.30 5.77 -1.04
CA THR A 111 -0.96 5.54 -1.77
C THR A 111 -2.18 5.80 -0.89
N LEU A 112 -3.35 5.89 -1.51
CA LEU A 112 -4.63 6.10 -0.85
C LEU A 112 -5.59 4.97 -1.23
N LEU A 113 -6.22 4.33 -0.25
CA LEU A 113 -7.25 3.32 -0.46
C LEU A 113 -8.63 3.97 -0.40
N GLU A 114 -9.43 3.83 -1.46
CA GLU A 114 -10.82 4.27 -1.53
C GLU A 114 -11.79 3.09 -1.53
N ALA A 115 -12.87 3.20 -0.77
CA ALA A 115 -14.00 2.28 -0.82
C ALA A 115 -15.32 3.04 -0.71
N ARG A 116 -16.42 2.42 -1.13
CA ARG A 116 -17.77 2.95 -0.87
C ARG A 116 -18.34 2.33 0.40
N SER A 117 -18.82 3.18 1.30
CA SER A 117 -19.61 2.76 2.45
C SER A 117 -20.88 2.06 2.00
N SER A 118 -21.16 0.91 2.61
CA SER A 118 -22.34 0.10 2.31
C SER A 118 -23.65 0.77 2.76
N GLN A 119 -23.57 1.69 3.72
CA GLN A 119 -24.74 2.28 4.38
C GLN A 119 -25.23 3.57 3.71
N ASN A 120 -24.30 4.43 3.28
CA ASN A 120 -24.63 5.79 2.84
C ASN A 120 -23.95 6.19 1.51
N ASN A 121 -23.28 5.25 0.83
CA ASN A 121 -22.57 5.48 -0.44
C ASN A 121 -21.44 6.54 -0.35
N GLN A 122 -21.04 6.95 0.86
CA GLN A 122 -19.91 7.84 1.10
C GLN A 122 -18.61 7.18 0.68
N VAL A 123 -17.68 7.97 0.14
CA VAL A 123 -16.33 7.51 -0.17
C VAL A 123 -15.51 7.50 1.12
N LEU A 124 -15.11 6.32 1.54
CA LEU A 124 -14.20 6.08 2.65
C LEU A 124 -12.76 6.13 2.14
N ARG A 125 -11.84 6.69 2.94
CA ARG A 125 -10.44 6.84 2.56
C ARG A 125 -9.48 6.47 3.69
N LEU A 126 -8.42 5.77 3.34
CA LEU A 126 -7.27 5.47 4.20
C LEU A 126 -5.97 5.76 3.45
N LEU A 127 -4.97 6.29 4.14
CA LEU A 127 -3.63 6.47 3.57
C LEU A 127 -2.79 5.25 3.91
N LEU A 128 -2.04 4.74 2.93
CA LEU A 128 -1.06 3.68 3.15
C LEU A 128 0.34 4.27 3.04
N ASP A 129 1.18 3.93 4.02
CA ASP A 129 2.61 4.22 4.05
C ASP A 129 3.34 2.88 4.00
N ILE A 130 3.90 2.60 2.83
CA ILE A 130 4.43 1.31 2.45
C ILE A 130 5.93 1.30 2.70
N THR A 131 6.40 0.24 3.33
CA THR A 131 7.81 0.11 3.70
C THR A 131 8.29 -1.34 3.61
N SER A 132 9.60 -1.51 3.66
CA SER A 132 10.25 -2.81 3.61
C SER A 132 11.18 -2.94 4.80
N GLY A 133 11.18 -4.11 5.43
CA GLY A 133 11.96 -4.34 6.65
C GLY A 133 11.17 -4.06 7.93
N VAL A 134 11.44 -4.87 8.95
CA VAL A 134 10.70 -4.86 10.22
C VAL A 134 11.02 -3.62 11.04
N GLU A 135 12.28 -3.20 11.10
CA GLU A 135 12.71 -2.05 11.92
C GLU A 135 12.08 -0.74 11.43
N ASP A 136 12.08 -0.49 10.12
CA ASP A 136 11.43 0.69 9.53
C ASP A 136 9.91 0.67 9.73
N ALA A 137 9.28 -0.49 9.57
CA ALA A 137 7.85 -0.64 9.85
C ALA A 137 7.52 -0.31 11.31
N ILE A 138 8.28 -0.83 12.28
CA ILE A 138 8.10 -0.52 13.70
C ILE A 138 8.30 0.97 13.97
N HIS A 139 9.34 1.58 13.38
CA HIS A 139 9.60 3.01 13.55
C HIS A 139 8.44 3.87 13.02
N LYS A 140 8.00 3.61 11.78
CA LYS A 140 6.86 4.28 11.17
C LYS A 140 5.56 4.06 11.96
N LEU A 141 5.32 2.85 12.46
CA LEU A 141 4.16 2.55 13.30
C LEU A 141 4.18 3.38 14.58
N ARG A 142 5.31 3.42 15.30
CA ARG A 142 5.46 4.21 16.52
C ARG A 142 5.21 5.70 16.26
N ASP A 143 5.77 6.24 15.19
CA ASP A 143 5.58 7.65 14.82
C ASP A 143 4.12 7.94 14.47
N ASN A 144 3.45 7.03 13.76
CA ASN A 144 2.04 7.15 13.43
C ASN A 144 1.14 7.07 14.69
N LEU A 145 1.43 6.17 15.62
CA LEU A 145 0.70 6.07 16.90
C LEU A 145 0.85 7.35 17.72
N ASN A 146 2.07 7.87 17.87
CA ASN A 146 2.33 9.15 18.53
C ASN A 146 1.56 10.32 17.87
N TYR A 147 1.35 10.25 16.56
CA TYR A 147 0.58 11.25 15.82
C TYR A 147 -0.93 11.15 16.14
N LEU A 148 -1.47 9.93 16.18
CA LEU A 148 -2.87 9.64 16.52
C LEU A 148 -3.21 9.98 17.97
N GLU A 149 -2.32 9.69 18.92
CA GLU A 149 -2.49 10.02 20.35
C GLU A 149 -2.57 11.53 20.61
N ARG A 150 -2.04 12.34 19.68
CA ARG A 150 -2.17 13.80 19.69
C ARG A 150 -3.46 14.29 19.01
N GLY A 151 -4.36 13.38 18.64
CA GLY A 151 -5.61 13.67 17.93
C GLY A 151 -5.41 14.14 16.50
N LYS A 152 -4.30 13.78 15.85
CA LYS A 152 -3.99 14.22 14.49
C LYS A 152 -4.21 13.11 13.48
N LEU A 153 -4.64 13.52 12.28
CA LEU A 153 -4.81 12.68 11.10
C LEU A 153 -3.91 13.21 9.97
N GLN A 154 -3.36 12.30 9.17
CA GLN A 154 -2.36 12.66 8.17
C GLN A 154 -3.02 13.41 7.02
N LYS A 155 -2.42 14.53 6.61
CA LYS A 155 -2.90 15.35 5.50
C LYS A 155 -2.46 14.76 4.16
N VAL A 156 -3.33 14.86 3.17
CA VAL A 156 -3.04 14.60 1.75
C VAL A 156 -3.61 15.73 0.89
N LYS A 157 -2.85 16.21 -0.11
CA LYS A 157 -3.25 17.35 -0.96
C LYS A 157 -3.52 16.96 -2.41
N TYR A 158 -2.67 16.15 -3.00
CA TYR A 158 -2.65 15.85 -4.42
C TYR A 158 -2.71 14.34 -4.62
N TYR A 159 -3.91 13.85 -4.96
CA TYR A 159 -4.17 12.44 -5.23
C TYR A 159 -5.26 12.32 -6.30
N SER A 160 -5.22 11.25 -7.08
CA SER A 160 -6.32 10.89 -7.98
C SER A 160 -7.44 10.25 -7.16
N SER A 161 -8.70 10.43 -7.54
CA SER A 161 -9.81 9.68 -6.95
C SER A 161 -10.56 8.96 -8.05
N GLU A 162 -10.88 7.68 -7.83
CA GLU A 162 -11.72 6.90 -8.73
C GLU A 162 -13.19 6.92 -8.32
N LEU A 163 -13.46 7.19 -7.03
CA LEU A 163 -14.80 7.05 -6.46
C LEU A 163 -15.48 8.37 -6.11
N GLY A 164 -14.80 9.52 -6.17
CA GLY A 164 -15.44 10.79 -5.83
C GLY A 164 -14.67 12.05 -6.19
N ALA A 165 -15.22 13.18 -5.77
CA ALA A 165 -14.53 14.46 -5.85
C ALA A 165 -13.35 14.48 -4.87
N ILE A 166 -12.32 15.24 -5.26
CA ILE A 166 -11.15 15.52 -4.43
C ILE A 166 -11.46 16.76 -3.59
N ASP A 167 -11.59 16.56 -2.28
CA ASP A 167 -11.68 17.67 -1.35
C ASP A 167 -10.28 18.15 -0.96
N LYS A 168 -10.07 19.47 -0.97
CA LYS A 168 -8.76 20.09 -0.75
C LYS A 168 -8.27 19.86 0.68
N GLY A 169 -7.03 19.39 0.83
CA GLY A 169 -6.31 19.37 2.10
C GLY A 169 -6.96 18.53 3.21
N GLN A 170 -7.59 17.42 2.84
CA GLN A 170 -8.23 16.52 3.80
C GLN A 170 -7.22 15.73 4.63
N SER A 171 -7.69 15.28 5.79
CA SER A 171 -6.93 14.44 6.71
C SER A 171 -7.60 13.10 6.92
N TYR A 172 -6.83 12.02 6.79
CA TYR A 172 -7.32 10.65 6.92
C TYR A 172 -6.41 9.84 7.85
N LEU A 173 -6.90 8.69 8.30
CA LEU A 173 -6.07 7.74 9.03
C LEU A 173 -5.00 7.21 8.07
N LYS A 174 -3.76 7.24 8.53
CA LYS A 174 -2.64 6.58 7.88
C LYS A 174 -2.41 5.23 8.55
N VAL A 175 -2.21 4.20 7.75
CA VAL A 175 -1.79 2.87 8.19
C VAL A 175 -0.45 2.53 7.55
N ILE A 176 0.38 1.81 8.29
CA ILE A 176 1.71 1.40 7.85
C ILE A 176 1.63 -0.02 7.32
N VAL A 177 2.19 -0.26 6.14
CA VAL A 177 2.22 -1.57 5.50
C VAL A 177 3.67 -1.98 5.29
N GLY A 178 4.09 -3.07 5.91
CA GLY A 178 5.46 -3.57 5.83
C GLY A 178 5.54 -5.03 5.37
N ALA A 179 6.60 -5.37 4.64
CA ALA A 179 6.94 -6.77 4.35
C ALA A 179 8.46 -7.04 4.43
N ASP A 180 8.84 -8.28 4.74
CA ASP A 180 10.23 -8.73 4.69
C ASP A 180 10.72 -8.79 3.23
N HIS A 181 11.98 -8.40 2.99
CA HIS A 181 12.61 -8.43 1.67
C HIS A 181 12.44 -9.77 0.94
N LYS A 182 12.50 -10.90 1.65
CA LYS A 182 12.31 -12.23 1.06
C LYS A 182 10.93 -12.38 0.43
N GLN A 183 9.88 -11.90 1.11
CA GLN A 183 8.52 -11.95 0.57
C GLN A 183 8.41 -11.03 -0.67
N ILE A 184 9.02 -9.84 -0.59
CA ILE A 184 9.07 -8.90 -1.71
C ILE A 184 9.83 -9.49 -2.90
N VAL A 185 10.93 -10.22 -2.68
CA VAL A 185 11.69 -10.90 -3.74
C VAL A 185 10.86 -11.99 -4.41
N VAL A 186 10.20 -12.84 -3.63
CA VAL A 186 9.34 -13.91 -4.15
C VAL A 186 8.22 -13.33 -5.02
N LEU A 187 7.52 -12.32 -4.52
CA LEU A 187 6.43 -11.68 -5.24
C LEU A 187 6.91 -10.86 -6.43
N GLY A 188 8.02 -10.13 -6.30
CA GLY A 188 8.63 -9.38 -7.39
C GLY A 188 9.04 -10.27 -8.56
N ARG A 189 9.53 -11.49 -8.28
CA ARG A 189 9.81 -12.50 -9.32
C ARG A 189 8.54 -12.96 -10.02
N GLN A 190 7.45 -13.19 -9.28
CA GLN A 190 6.16 -13.53 -9.89
C GLN A 190 5.62 -12.36 -10.74
N LEU A 191 5.77 -11.11 -10.27
CA LEU A 191 5.37 -9.91 -11.01
C LEU A 191 6.16 -9.82 -12.33
N LEU A 192 7.47 -10.03 -12.30
CA LEU A 192 8.31 -10.03 -13.51
C LEU A 192 7.87 -11.10 -14.53
N LEU A 193 7.49 -12.30 -14.05
CA LEU A 193 6.97 -13.38 -14.90
C LEU A 193 5.60 -13.02 -15.49
N TYR A 194 4.72 -12.43 -14.68
CA TYR A 194 3.40 -11.96 -15.11
C TYR A 194 3.53 -10.88 -16.20
N GLU A 195 4.29 -9.81 -15.92
CA GLU A 195 4.51 -8.68 -16.84
C GLU A 195 5.14 -9.11 -18.16
N GLN A 196 6.13 -10.00 -18.11
CA GLN A 196 6.73 -10.56 -19.31
C GLN A 196 5.70 -11.31 -20.16
N SER A 197 4.90 -12.16 -19.52
CA SER A 197 3.89 -12.96 -20.23
C SER A 197 2.83 -12.06 -20.85
N VAL A 198 2.37 -11.02 -20.13
CA VAL A 198 1.43 -10.02 -20.65
C VAL A 198 2.01 -9.25 -21.84
N ALA A 199 3.28 -8.83 -21.77
CA ALA A 199 3.93 -8.11 -22.86
C ALA A 199 4.08 -8.97 -24.13
N GLU A 200 4.47 -10.23 -23.98
CA GLU A 200 4.57 -11.20 -25.09
C GLU A 200 3.22 -11.47 -25.73
N ILE A 201 2.17 -11.69 -24.93
CA ILE A 201 0.78 -11.86 -25.39
C ILE A 201 0.33 -10.62 -26.18
N LYS A 202 0.54 -9.41 -25.64
CA LYS A 202 0.20 -8.15 -26.32
C LYS A 202 0.92 -8.02 -27.66
N LYS A 203 2.19 -8.43 -27.76
CA LYS A 203 2.96 -8.42 -29.01
C LYS A 203 2.37 -9.38 -30.05
N MET A 204 2.02 -10.61 -29.64
CA MET A 204 1.43 -11.62 -30.52
C MET A 204 0.04 -11.22 -31.03
N HIS A 205 -0.80 -10.64 -30.17
CA HIS A 205 -2.08 -10.07 -30.59
C HIS A 205 -1.90 -8.96 -31.63
N LYS A 206 -0.94 -8.05 -31.42
CA LYS A 206 -0.62 -6.99 -32.42
C LYS A 206 -0.14 -7.56 -33.75
N SER A 207 0.63 -8.66 -33.73
CA SER A 207 1.11 -9.34 -34.94
C SER A 207 0.12 -10.37 -35.52
N LYS A 208 -1.10 -10.49 -34.96
CA LYS A 208 -2.11 -11.50 -35.32
C LYS A 208 -1.57 -12.94 -35.27
N THR A 209 -0.58 -13.19 -34.41
CA THR A 209 -0.01 -14.51 -34.20
C THR A 209 -0.81 -15.23 -33.11
N PRO A 210 -1.15 -16.52 -33.28
CA PRO A 210 -1.79 -17.30 -32.22
C PRO A 210 -0.94 -17.30 -30.94
N VAL A 211 -1.59 -17.06 -29.80
CA VAL A 211 -0.93 -17.09 -28.49
C VAL A 211 -0.78 -18.55 -28.03
N PRO A 212 0.43 -19.04 -27.72
CA PRO A 212 0.61 -20.39 -27.20
C PRO A 212 -0.08 -20.59 -25.85
N GLN A 213 -0.74 -21.73 -25.66
CA GLN A 213 -1.39 -22.09 -24.40
C GLN A 213 -0.43 -22.04 -23.21
N SER A 214 0.82 -22.48 -23.40
CA SER A 214 1.86 -22.44 -22.36
C SER A 214 2.17 -21.04 -21.85
N LEU A 215 2.01 -20.00 -22.67
CA LEU A 215 2.21 -18.61 -22.28
C LEU A 215 1.03 -18.08 -21.44
N LEU A 216 -0.19 -18.49 -21.77
CA LEU A 216 -1.38 -18.21 -20.98
C LEU A 216 -1.29 -18.87 -19.60
N GLU A 217 -0.92 -20.14 -19.55
CA GLU A 217 -0.72 -20.89 -18.31
C GLU A 217 0.38 -20.27 -17.44
N LYS A 218 1.47 -19.79 -18.05
CA LYS A 218 2.55 -19.07 -17.35
C LYS A 218 2.03 -17.77 -16.71
N LYS A 219 1.27 -16.97 -17.45
CA LYS A 219 0.63 -15.75 -16.95
C LYS A 219 -0.30 -16.06 -15.77
N GLU A 220 -1.20 -17.03 -15.94
CA GLU A 220 -2.18 -17.42 -14.92
C GLU A 220 -1.53 -17.99 -13.67
N ARG A 221 -0.49 -18.79 -13.82
CA ARG A 221 0.26 -19.33 -12.67
C ARG A 221 0.94 -18.21 -11.89
N ALA A 222 1.60 -17.28 -12.58
CA ALA A 222 2.24 -16.13 -11.93
C ALA A 222 1.21 -15.28 -11.17
N PHE A 223 0.05 -15.02 -11.79
CA PHE A 223 -1.06 -14.32 -11.14
C PHE A 223 -1.53 -15.06 -9.89
N LYS A 224 -1.86 -16.36 -9.99
CA LYS A 224 -2.35 -17.18 -8.85
C LYS A 224 -1.33 -17.27 -7.70
N ASN A 225 -0.04 -17.30 -8.03
CA ASN A 225 1.02 -17.32 -7.02
C ASN A 225 1.11 -16.01 -6.24
N ILE A 226 0.78 -14.87 -6.87
CA ILE A 226 0.68 -13.57 -6.19
C ILE A 226 -0.63 -13.52 -5.42
N GLU A 227 -1.74 -13.78 -6.11
CA GLU A 227 -3.11 -13.76 -5.59
C GLU A 227 -3.24 -14.54 -4.27
N GLY A 228 -2.75 -15.79 -4.27
CA GLY A 228 -2.82 -16.70 -3.12
C GLY A 228 -1.63 -16.60 -2.16
N HIS A 229 -0.78 -15.57 -2.26
CA HIS A 229 0.32 -15.39 -1.33
C HIS A 229 -0.18 -14.87 0.02
N ASP A 230 0.38 -15.39 1.12
CA ASP A 230 -0.01 -15.02 2.50
C ASP A 230 0.13 -13.51 2.81
N LEU A 231 0.92 -12.78 2.01
CA LEU A 231 1.05 -11.33 2.15
C LEU A 231 -0.31 -10.62 2.03
N GLY A 232 -1.19 -11.05 1.13
CA GLY A 232 -2.52 -10.41 0.98
C GLY A 232 -3.37 -10.57 2.24
N ALA A 233 -3.34 -11.77 2.85
CA ALA A 233 -4.00 -12.03 4.13
C ALA A 233 -3.35 -11.29 5.31
N ASN A 234 -2.02 -11.20 5.35
CA ASN A 234 -1.32 -10.46 6.40
C ASN A 234 -1.58 -8.96 6.30
N LEU A 235 -1.62 -8.42 5.08
CA LEU A 235 -1.95 -7.03 4.79
C LEU A 235 -3.33 -6.65 5.35
N ILE A 236 -4.35 -7.47 5.06
CA ILE A 236 -5.72 -7.17 5.50
C ILE A 236 -5.82 -7.20 7.03
N VAL A 237 -5.21 -8.19 7.68
CA VAL A 237 -5.19 -8.32 9.14
C VAL A 237 -4.47 -7.14 9.80
N GLU A 238 -3.32 -6.73 9.25
CA GLU A 238 -2.53 -5.63 9.79
C GLU A 238 -3.25 -4.29 9.67
N ILE A 239 -3.84 -4.01 8.50
CA ILE A 239 -4.63 -2.79 8.29
C ILE A 239 -5.87 -2.80 9.21
N HIS A 240 -6.59 -3.93 9.28
CA HIS A 240 -7.74 -4.11 10.15
C HIS A 240 -7.38 -3.72 11.59
N ARG A 241 -6.28 -4.28 12.11
CA ARG A 241 -5.83 -4.02 13.47
C ARG A 241 -5.44 -2.57 13.72
N GLN A 242 -4.73 -1.91 12.79
CA GLN A 242 -4.37 -0.50 12.96
C GLN A 242 -5.61 0.41 13.00
N VAL A 243 -6.67 0.06 12.27
CA VAL A 243 -7.96 0.76 12.34
C VAL A 243 -8.63 0.56 13.70
N GLU A 244 -8.59 -0.66 14.27
CA GLU A 244 -9.10 -0.91 15.63
C GLU A 244 -8.37 -0.05 16.68
N ILE A 245 -7.04 -0.06 16.63
CA ILE A 245 -6.20 0.74 17.53
C ILE A 245 -6.54 2.24 17.40
N ALA A 246 -6.70 2.74 16.18
CA ALA A 246 -7.06 4.14 15.95
C ALA A 246 -8.44 4.50 16.55
N ILE A 247 -9.43 3.60 16.46
CA ILE A 247 -10.75 3.78 17.08
C ILE A 247 -10.63 3.85 18.60
N ASP A 248 -9.84 2.96 19.21
CA ASP A 248 -9.64 2.94 20.65
C ASP A 248 -8.98 4.23 21.13
N ILE A 249 -7.90 4.66 20.47
CA ILE A 249 -7.22 5.93 20.75
C ILE A 249 -8.23 7.08 20.68
N PHE A 250 -8.94 7.24 19.56
CA PHE A 250 -9.88 8.36 19.38
C PHE A 250 -11.07 8.34 20.35
N THR A 251 -11.51 7.16 20.78
CA THR A 251 -12.56 7.03 21.78
C THR A 251 -12.09 7.53 23.15
N GLN A 252 -10.83 7.27 23.49
CA GLN A 252 -10.20 7.64 24.76
C GLN A 252 -9.64 9.08 24.78
N LEU A 253 -9.46 9.72 23.62
CA LEU A 253 -8.94 11.09 23.57
C LEU A 253 -9.82 12.08 24.37
N PRO A 254 -9.21 12.92 25.24
CA PRO A 254 -9.87 14.05 25.86
C PRO A 254 -10.53 14.97 24.83
N LYS A 255 -11.71 15.52 25.16
CA LYS A 255 -12.45 16.43 24.26
C LYS A 255 -11.61 17.63 23.79
N SER A 256 -10.62 18.06 24.58
CA SER A 256 -9.75 19.21 24.26
C SER A 256 -8.73 18.96 23.15
N ILE A 257 -8.42 17.69 22.85
CA ILE A 257 -7.46 17.32 21.80
C ILE A 257 -8.08 16.43 20.73
N ARG A 258 -9.37 16.12 20.86
CA ARG A 258 -10.12 15.34 19.90
C ARG A 258 -10.32 16.16 18.61
N PRO A 259 -10.18 15.57 17.41
CA PRO A 259 -10.48 16.27 16.17
C PRO A 259 -11.91 16.83 16.15
N ASP A 260 -12.10 18.00 15.54
CA ASP A 260 -13.40 18.70 15.45
C ASP A 260 -14.51 17.86 14.78
N ALA A 261 -14.14 16.82 14.01
CA ALA A 261 -15.04 15.87 13.34
C ALA A 261 -14.89 14.42 13.84
N ALA A 262 -14.42 14.20 15.07
CA ALA A 262 -14.08 12.86 15.55
C ALA A 262 -15.25 11.86 15.55
N ALA A 263 -16.50 12.31 15.74
CA ALA A 263 -17.66 11.42 15.66
C ALA A 263 -17.87 10.86 14.24
N GLU A 264 -17.72 11.71 13.22
CA GLU A 264 -17.76 11.32 11.81
C GLU A 264 -16.58 10.41 11.47
N LYS A 265 -15.37 10.76 11.92
CA LYS A 265 -14.19 9.92 11.70
C LYS A 265 -14.30 8.55 12.37
N LEU A 266 -14.82 8.47 13.58
CA LEU A 266 -15.10 7.18 14.24
C LEU A 266 -16.14 6.36 13.46
N ALA A 267 -17.14 7.00 12.85
CA ALA A 267 -18.11 6.31 12.00
C ALA A 267 -17.44 5.77 10.71
N GLU A 268 -16.63 6.58 10.03
CA GLU A 268 -15.84 6.16 8.86
C GLU A 268 -14.94 4.95 9.18
N LEU A 269 -14.21 5.00 10.31
CA LEU A 269 -13.30 3.92 10.72
C LEU A 269 -14.04 2.62 11.05
N ARG A 270 -15.23 2.70 11.67
CA ARG A 270 -16.04 1.50 11.94
C ARG A 270 -16.57 0.85 10.67
N GLU A 271 -16.89 1.64 9.65
CA GLU A 271 -17.29 1.09 8.35
C GLU A 271 -16.09 0.43 7.65
N TRP A 272 -14.88 0.97 7.79
CA TRP A 272 -13.65 0.29 7.37
C TRP A 272 -13.46 -1.07 8.05
N LEU A 273 -13.64 -1.17 9.37
CA LEU A 273 -13.55 -2.45 10.09
C LEU A 273 -14.49 -3.50 9.50
N LYS A 274 -15.73 -3.10 9.14
CA LYS A 274 -16.69 -3.99 8.51
C LYS A 274 -16.19 -4.51 7.16
N LEU A 275 -15.72 -3.60 6.30
CA LEU A 275 -15.18 -3.96 4.99
C LEU A 275 -13.96 -4.89 5.08
N PHE A 276 -13.04 -4.60 6.02
CA PHE A 276 -11.88 -5.45 6.27
C PHE A 276 -12.27 -6.82 6.83
N SER A 277 -13.20 -6.88 7.79
CA SER A 277 -13.74 -8.14 8.32
C SER A 277 -14.39 -9.01 7.24
N GLU A 278 -15.09 -8.41 6.28
CA GLU A 278 -15.69 -9.12 5.15
C GLU A 278 -14.62 -9.67 4.20
N LYS A 279 -13.60 -8.86 3.87
CA LYS A 279 -12.49 -9.27 3.00
C LYS A 279 -11.61 -10.33 3.65
N GLU A 280 -11.34 -10.20 4.95
CA GLU A 280 -10.57 -11.16 5.73
C GLU A 280 -11.22 -12.54 5.69
N LYS A 281 -12.54 -12.66 5.89
CA LYS A 281 -13.26 -13.94 5.78
C LYS A 281 -13.07 -14.66 4.44
N VAL A 282 -12.84 -13.90 3.36
CA VAL A 282 -12.59 -14.44 2.02
C VAL A 282 -11.14 -14.89 1.86
N LEU A 283 -10.19 -14.11 2.37
CA LEU A 283 -8.75 -14.35 2.22
C LEU A 283 -8.19 -15.35 3.24
N THR A 284 -8.81 -15.46 4.41
CA THR A 284 -8.45 -16.40 5.48
C THR A 284 -9.62 -17.32 5.80
N PRO A 285 -10.02 -18.23 4.88
CA PRO A 285 -11.05 -19.20 5.17
C PRO A 285 -10.52 -20.18 6.22
N THR A 286 -10.75 -19.86 7.49
CA THR A 286 -10.44 -20.63 8.71
C THR A 286 -8.97 -21.05 8.88
N LYS A 287 -8.14 -20.18 9.48
CA LYS A 287 -6.96 -20.61 10.27
C LYS A 287 -6.73 -19.73 11.52
N ASP A 288 -6.75 -20.42 12.65
CA ASP A 288 -6.30 -20.12 14.02
C ASP A 288 -6.45 -18.71 14.61
N LYS A 289 -7.36 -18.63 15.58
CA LYS A 289 -7.42 -17.58 16.63
C LYS A 289 -6.06 -17.39 17.35
N ASP A 290 -5.18 -18.39 17.32
CA ASP A 290 -3.87 -18.34 17.97
C ASP A 290 -2.89 -17.37 17.28
N TYR A 291 -2.96 -17.19 15.95
CA TYR A 291 -2.09 -16.22 15.26
C TYR A 291 -2.51 -14.78 15.57
N GLN A 292 -3.82 -14.50 15.55
CA GLN A 292 -4.35 -13.17 15.89
C GLN A 292 -4.02 -12.78 17.34
N ASN A 293 -4.08 -13.72 18.28
CA ASN A 293 -3.69 -13.49 19.67
C ASN A 293 -2.18 -13.29 19.86
N LEU A 294 -1.34 -14.05 19.16
CA LEU A 294 0.12 -13.95 19.26
C LEU A 294 0.64 -12.60 18.76
N VAL A 295 0.09 -12.10 17.65
CA VAL A 295 0.42 -10.75 17.15
C VAL A 295 -0.17 -9.71 18.12
N HIS A 296 -1.37 -9.94 18.68
CA HIS A 296 -1.97 -9.04 19.68
C HIS A 296 -1.05 -8.80 20.87
N GLU A 297 -0.65 -9.89 21.53
CA GLU A 297 0.24 -9.88 22.69
C GLU A 297 1.60 -9.27 22.37
N ARG A 298 2.19 -9.57 21.20
CA ARG A 298 3.52 -9.07 20.85
C ARG A 298 3.55 -7.56 20.62
N LEU A 299 2.52 -7.00 19.99
CA LEU A 299 2.41 -5.55 19.82
C LEU A 299 2.11 -4.85 21.16
N MET A 300 1.28 -5.45 22.02
CA MET A 300 0.97 -4.89 23.35
C MET A 300 2.18 -4.95 24.30
N LEU A 301 3.04 -5.97 24.18
CA LEU A 301 4.30 -6.09 24.90
C LEU A 301 5.34 -5.05 24.46
N GLU A 302 5.32 -4.61 23.20
CA GLU A 302 6.21 -3.56 22.69
C GLU A 302 5.70 -2.13 22.99
N LEU A 303 4.47 -2.01 23.50
CA LEU A 303 3.85 -0.74 23.95
C LEU A 303 3.99 -0.49 25.46
N GLN A 304 4.59 -1.42 26.22
CA GLN A 304 4.92 -1.29 27.64
C GLN A 304 6.38 -0.91 27.85
#